data_AF-A8DUY8-F1
#
_entry.id   AF-A8DUY8-F1
#
_cell.length_a   1.000
_cell.length_b   1.000
_cell.length_c   1.000
_cell.angle_alpha   90.00
_cell.angle_beta   90.00
_cell.angle_gamma   90.00
#
_symmetry.space_group_name_H-M   'P 1'
#
loop_
_entity.id
_entity.type
_entity.pdbx_description
1 polymer ?
#
loop_
_entity_poly.entity_id
_entity_poly.type
_entity_poly.pdbx_seq_one_letter_code
_entity_poly.pdbx_strand_id
1 'polypeptide(L)'
;HSIKGRQAFSPVIERLQCGSMQHGLDDFGAFWEFHGYGIVGIYKQDWDRFGGMNYEMFKDKWGGEDIEMVDRILMAGIELERRKVIGFSHYFHTKKGMWNNRS
;
A
#
# COMPACT_ATOMS: atom_id res chain seq x y z
N HIS A 1 -0.13 11.71 -8.56
CA HIS A 1 -0.41 11.31 -9.97
C HIS A 1 0.81 10.54 -10.48
N SER A 2 0.71 9.74 -11.53
CA SER A 2 1.86 8.96 -12.04
C SER A 2 2.41 9.60 -13.30
N ILE A 3 3.73 9.60 -13.49
CA ILE A 3 4.43 10.13 -14.66
C ILE A 3 5.43 9.08 -15.14
N LYS A 4 5.29 8.65 -16.38
CA LYS A 4 6.09 7.57 -16.97
C LYS A 4 7.59 7.89 -16.89
N GLY A 5 8.38 6.94 -16.42
CA GLY A 5 9.84 7.03 -16.28
C GLY A 5 10.31 7.94 -15.15
N ARG A 6 9.39 8.51 -14.35
CA ARG A 6 9.73 9.53 -13.36
C ARG A 6 9.07 9.34 -12.00
N GLN A 7 7.77 9.06 -11.97
CA GLN A 7 6.99 9.15 -10.73
C GLN A 7 5.89 8.08 -10.65
N ALA A 8 5.91 7.35 -9.55
CA ALA A 8 4.81 6.53 -9.06
C ALA A 8 4.03 7.28 -7.97
N PHE A 9 2.81 6.82 -7.70
CA PHE A 9 1.93 7.41 -6.69
C PHE A 9 1.48 6.33 -5.70
N SER A 10 1.59 6.59 -4.40
CA SER A 10 0.98 5.74 -3.36
C SER A 10 0.18 6.63 -2.42
N PRO A 11 -1.15 6.45 -2.33
CA PRO A 11 -1.98 7.32 -1.49
C PRO A 11 -1.73 7.05 -0.01
N VAL A 12 -1.72 8.11 0.78
CA VAL A 12 -1.93 8.02 2.24
C VAL A 12 -3.43 7.96 2.44
N ILE A 13 -3.91 6.82 2.90
CA ILE A 13 -5.34 6.55 3.07
C ILE A 13 -5.72 6.58 4.54
N GLU A 14 -6.99 6.85 4.81
CA GLU A 14 -7.54 6.71 6.14
C GLU A 14 -7.79 5.22 6.42
N ARG A 15 -7.38 4.74 7.59
CA ARG A 15 -7.74 3.41 8.08
C ARG A 15 -8.86 3.51 9.07
N LEU A 16 -9.91 2.74 8.84
CA LEU A 16 -11.11 2.70 9.66
C LEU A 16 -11.12 1.42 10.48
N GLN A 17 -11.59 1.50 11.73
CA GLN A 17 -11.78 0.30 12.55
C GLN A 17 -13.17 -0.32 12.29
N CYS A 18 -13.36 -1.53 12.81
CA CYS A 18 -14.67 -2.18 12.73
C CYS A 18 -15.70 -1.33 13.47
N GLY A 19 -16.84 -1.06 12.83
CA GLY A 19 -17.90 -0.20 13.39
C GLY A 19 -17.74 1.28 13.05
N SER A 20 -16.63 1.70 12.44
CA SER A 20 -16.43 3.08 12.01
C SER A 20 -17.23 3.43 10.74
N MET A 21 -17.72 4.66 10.64
CA MET A 21 -18.37 5.23 9.46
C MET A 21 -17.37 6.04 8.62
N GLN A 22 -17.56 6.10 7.30
CA GLN A 22 -16.76 6.93 6.38
C GLN A 22 -17.11 8.43 6.49
N HIS A 23 -17.10 8.99 7.70
CA HIS A 23 -17.48 10.39 7.95
C HIS A 23 -16.39 11.21 8.64
N GLY A 24 -15.12 10.82 8.47
CA GLY A 24 -13.95 11.59 8.86
C GLY A 24 -13.22 11.04 10.09
N LEU A 25 -12.00 11.54 10.31
CA LEU A 25 -11.05 11.10 11.35
C LEU A 25 -11.57 11.28 12.79
N ASP A 26 -12.70 11.97 12.94
CA ASP A 26 -13.35 12.25 14.22
C ASP A 26 -14.04 10.99 14.78
N ASP A 27 -14.07 9.90 14.01
CA ASP A 27 -14.58 8.61 14.43
C ASP A 27 -13.57 7.81 15.27
N PHE A 28 -14.06 7.17 16.33
CA PHE A 28 -13.25 6.46 17.32
C PHE A 28 -12.47 5.32 16.67
N GLY A 29 -11.19 5.57 16.38
CA GLY A 29 -10.24 4.58 15.86
C GLY A 29 -9.78 4.80 14.43
N ALA A 30 -10.25 5.85 13.74
CA ALA A 30 -9.75 6.23 12.43
C ALA A 30 -8.35 6.88 12.51
N PHE A 31 -7.46 6.58 11.55
CA PHE A 31 -6.14 7.23 11.47
C PHE A 31 -5.58 7.25 10.04
N TRP A 32 -4.67 8.18 9.75
CA TRP A 32 -3.94 8.20 8.48
C TRP A 32 -2.82 7.14 8.45
N GLU A 33 -2.86 6.24 7.46
CA GLU A 33 -1.83 5.22 7.25
C GLU A 33 -0.66 5.74 6.42
N PHE A 34 0.40 6.15 7.10
CA PHE A 34 1.62 6.66 6.47
C PHE A 34 2.62 5.58 6.08
N HIS A 35 2.51 4.37 6.64
CA HIS A 35 3.54 3.33 6.51
C HIS A 35 3.15 2.21 5.55
N GLY A 36 1.86 2.11 5.19
CA GLY A 36 1.39 1.15 4.20
C GLY A 36 1.61 1.61 2.76
N TYR A 37 2.00 0.66 1.90
CA TYR A 37 2.16 0.85 0.46
C TYR A 37 1.34 -0.16 -0.38
N GLY A 38 0.33 -0.80 0.23
CA GLY A 38 -0.53 -1.79 -0.43
C GLY A 38 -1.36 -1.27 -1.60
N ILE A 39 -1.33 0.05 -1.87
CA ILE A 39 -1.92 0.67 -3.06
C ILE A 39 -0.83 1.51 -3.74
N VAL A 40 -0.60 1.23 -5.03
CA VAL A 40 0.36 1.97 -5.85
C VAL A 40 -0.19 2.16 -7.26
N GLY A 41 -0.05 3.36 -7.79
CA GLY A 41 -0.30 3.72 -9.17
C GLY A 41 1.01 4.00 -9.88
N ILE A 42 1.32 3.24 -10.92
CA ILE A 42 2.57 3.34 -11.67
C ILE A 42 2.32 2.89 -13.11
N TYR A 43 3.09 3.45 -14.06
CA TYR A 43 3.01 3.04 -15.45
C TYR A 43 3.47 1.58 -15.61
N LYS A 44 2.76 0.81 -16.44
CA LYS A 44 3.10 -0.61 -16.70
C LYS A 44 4.54 -0.82 -17.14
N GLN A 45 5.07 0.05 -18.00
CA GLN A 45 6.47 -0.07 -18.46
C GLN A 45 7.47 0.17 -17.32
N ASP A 46 7.16 1.06 -16.38
CA ASP A 46 8.00 1.30 -15.21
C ASP A 46 7.89 0.14 -14.21
N TRP A 47 6.70 -0.44 -14.06
CA TRP A 47 6.48 -1.67 -13.28
C TRP A 47 7.36 -2.82 -13.77
N ASP A 48 7.37 -3.04 -15.08
CA ASP A 48 8.17 -4.09 -15.69
C ASP A 48 9.68 -3.81 -15.56
N ARG A 49 10.08 -2.54 -15.62
CA ARG A 49 11.48 -2.11 -15.51
C ARG A 49 12.12 -2.51 -14.18
N PHE A 50 11.41 -2.39 -13.05
CA PHE A 50 11.95 -2.77 -11.75
C PHE A 50 11.66 -4.25 -11.38
N GLY A 51 10.90 -4.95 -12.22
CA GLY A 51 10.58 -6.38 -12.06
C GLY A 51 9.30 -6.67 -11.28
N GLY A 52 8.44 -5.68 -11.03
CA GLY A 52 7.17 -5.87 -10.33
C GLY A 52 7.32 -6.38 -8.88
N MET A 53 6.27 -6.94 -8.30
CA MET A 53 6.27 -7.41 -6.91
C MET A 53 7.02 -8.75 -6.74
N ASN A 54 7.78 -8.90 -5.65
CA ASN A 54 8.47 -10.15 -5.34
C ASN A 54 7.48 -11.20 -4.78
N TYR A 55 6.70 -11.81 -5.65
CA TYR A 55 5.70 -12.80 -5.27
C TYR A 55 6.34 -14.08 -4.73
N GLU A 56 7.57 -14.42 -5.11
CA GLU A 56 8.24 -15.65 -4.67
C GLU A 56 8.56 -15.62 -3.18
N MET A 57 9.14 -14.49 -2.72
CA MET A 57 9.53 -14.33 -1.32
C MET A 57 8.35 -14.07 -0.38
N PHE A 58 7.28 -13.45 -0.88
CA PHE A 58 6.15 -12.99 -0.06
C PHE A 58 4.85 -13.76 -0.28
N LYS A 59 4.87 -14.83 -1.06
CA LYS A 59 3.70 -15.65 -1.42
C LYS A 59 2.79 -16.01 -0.23
N ASP A 60 3.40 -16.55 0.82
CA ASP A 60 2.69 -17.20 1.94
C ASP A 60 2.92 -16.48 3.27
N LYS A 61 3.27 -15.18 3.24
CA LYS A 61 3.48 -14.37 4.45
C LYS A 61 2.89 -12.99 4.28
N TRP A 62 2.54 -12.37 5.40
CA TRP A 62 2.07 -10.99 5.42
C TRP A 62 3.16 -10.09 6.01
N GLY A 63 3.58 -9.07 5.27
CA GLY A 63 4.42 -7.99 5.76
C GLY A 63 5.78 -7.94 5.07
N GLY A 64 6.19 -6.72 4.72
CA GLY A 64 7.47 -6.38 4.11
C GLY A 64 7.45 -6.37 2.59
N GLU A 65 6.42 -6.93 1.95
CA GLU A 65 6.31 -7.04 0.50
C GLU A 65 6.16 -5.67 -0.19
N ASP A 66 5.47 -4.76 0.47
CA ASP A 66 5.13 -3.44 -0.03
C ASP A 66 6.31 -2.46 0.17
N ILE A 67 7.03 -2.58 1.28
CA ILE A 67 8.30 -1.87 1.54
C ILE A 67 9.39 -2.33 0.56
N GLU A 68 9.58 -3.64 0.38
CA GLU A 68 10.57 -4.18 -0.56
C GLU A 68 10.31 -3.71 -2.00
N MET A 69 9.04 -3.69 -2.41
CA MET A 69 8.62 -3.18 -3.71
C MET A 69 8.96 -1.69 -3.85
N VAL A 70 8.67 -0.88 -2.83
CA VAL A 70 8.94 0.57 -2.84
C VAL A 70 10.43 0.87 -2.90
N ASP A 71 11.24 0.13 -2.15
CA ASP A 71 12.70 0.26 -2.21
C ASP A 71 13.20 0.04 -3.64
N ARG A 72 12.65 -0.96 -4.36
CA ARG A 72 13.00 -1.20 -5.78
C ARG A 72 12.47 -0.15 -6.74
N ILE A 73 11.29 0.43 -6.50
CA ILE A 73 10.79 1.58 -7.27
C ILE A 73 11.78 2.75 -7.15
N LEU A 74 12.23 3.06 -5.92
CA LEU A 74 13.18 4.15 -5.66
C LEU A 74 14.56 3.84 -6.28
N MET A 75 15.06 2.61 -6.16
CA MET A 75 16.31 2.17 -6.79
C MET A 75 16.27 2.22 -8.32
N ALA A 76 15.09 2.07 -8.93
CA ALA A 76 14.90 2.24 -10.38
C ALA A 76 14.91 3.72 -10.83
N GLY A 77 15.09 4.66 -9.90
CA GLY A 77 15.10 6.10 -10.15
C GLY A 77 13.70 6.70 -10.33
N ILE A 78 12.66 6.02 -9.83
CA ILE A 78 11.28 6.48 -9.91
C ILE A 78 10.90 7.07 -8.55
N GLU A 79 10.53 8.35 -8.54
CA GLU A 79 10.03 9.03 -7.35
C GLU A 79 8.72 8.43 -6.87
N LEU A 80 8.52 8.36 -5.56
CA LEU A 80 7.23 7.97 -4.99
C LEU A 80 6.53 9.18 -4.38
N GLU A 81 5.51 9.70 -5.06
CA GLU A 81 4.65 10.75 -4.50
C GLU A 81 3.60 10.14 -3.55
N ARG A 82 3.47 10.71 -2.35
CA ARG A 82 2.43 10.36 -1.39
C ARG A 82 1.64 11.58 -0.95
N ARG A 83 0.31 11.48 -0.97
CA ARG A 83 -0.62 12.51 -0.46
C ARG A 83 -1.80 11.86 0.25
N LYS A 84 -2.34 12.57 1.24
CA LYS A 84 -3.62 12.20 1.88
C LYS A 84 -4.74 12.30 0.84
N VAL A 85 -5.46 11.21 0.64
CA VAL A 85 -6.62 11.17 -0.26
C VAL A 85 -7.89 11.08 0.59
N ILE A 86 -8.65 12.18 0.60
CA ILE A 86 -9.92 12.28 1.33
C ILE A 86 -10.98 11.45 0.60
N GLY A 87 -11.81 10.72 1.35
CA GLY A 87 -12.82 9.83 0.80
C GLY A 87 -12.26 8.51 0.26
N PHE A 88 -10.99 8.23 0.50
CA PHE A 88 -10.37 6.95 0.19
C PHE A 88 -9.85 6.29 1.48
N SER A 89 -10.65 5.36 1.98
CA SER A 89 -10.41 4.72 3.28
C SER A 89 -10.37 3.20 3.15
N HIS A 90 -9.58 2.55 4.01
CA HIS A 90 -9.45 1.11 4.08
C HIS A 90 -9.89 0.61 5.47
N TYR A 91 -10.90 -0.25 5.48
CA TYR A 91 -11.36 -0.88 6.70
C TYR A 91 -10.34 -1.89 7.23
N PHE A 92 -10.20 -1.93 8.55
CA PHE A 92 -9.40 -2.96 9.20
C PHE A 92 -10.02 -4.33 8.94
N HIS A 93 -9.20 -5.25 8.45
CA HIS A 93 -9.53 -6.66 8.34
C HIS A 93 -8.61 -7.47 9.26
N THR A 94 -9.19 -8.45 9.95
CA THR A 94 -8.41 -9.42 10.73
C THR A 94 -7.58 -10.29 9.80
N LYS A 95 -6.37 -10.66 10.25
CA LYS A 95 -5.50 -11.61 9.55
C LYS A 95 -5.78 -13.07 9.93
N LYS A 96 -6.77 -13.31 10.80
CA LYS A 96 -7.15 -14.64 11.26
C LYS A 96 -7.57 -15.51 10.06
N GLY A 97 -6.99 -16.71 9.95
CA GLY A 97 -7.28 -17.65 8.87
C GLY A 97 -6.49 -17.41 7.57
N MET A 98 -5.64 -16.38 7.52
CA MET A 98 -4.60 -16.29 6.49
C MET A 98 -3.49 -17.32 6.77
N TRP A 99 -2.49 -17.41 5.88
CA TRP A 99 -1.37 -18.36 5.73
C TRP A 99 -0.70 -18.96 6.99
N ASN A 100 -1.00 -18.45 8.19
CA ASN A 100 -0.62 -18.94 9.51
C ASN A 100 -1.40 -20.18 10.01
N ASN A 101 -2.14 -20.90 9.16
CA ASN A 101 -2.82 -22.15 9.56
C ASN A 101 -1.87 -23.38 9.64
N ARG A 102 -0.60 -23.19 10.00
CA ARG A 102 0.27 -24.30 10.39
C ARG A 102 0.41 -24.31 11.91
N SER A 103 -0.63 -24.79 12.58
CA SER A 103 -0.52 -25.43 13.88
C SER A 103 -0.14 -26.89 13.70
#